data_AF-A0A0C4F1I2-F1
#
_entry.id   AF-A0A0C4F1I2-F1
#
_cell.length_a   1.000
_cell.length_b   1.000
_cell.length_c   1.000
_cell.angle_alpha   90.00
_cell.angle_beta   90.00
_cell.angle_gamma   90.00
#
_symmetry.space_group_name_H-M   'P 1'
#
loop_
_entity.id
_entity.type
_entity.pdbx_description
1 polymer ?
#
loop_
_entity_poly.entity_id
_entity_poly.type
_entity_poly.pdbx_seq_one_letter_code
_entity_poly.pdbx_strand_id
1 'polypeptide(L)'
;MAGRLALSHAQKVQAASAYRSLIRSSKFTFEADRQTYREFLIRAKELFSTKVLNPSYLLSSHPDPKELPPENSNCTPHELVLRDRFEHELRGVHELSKYLTRNIVQGKHSDDGQRLVLRFTDKTEVGDNSTIKNPAPTGSFLPSSGCCGGSHHSESSTPPPRLSQAALERREKRRLNKLQQSASSSSSSPS
;
A
#
# COMPACT_ATOMS: atom_id res chain seq x y z
N MET A 1 1.10 44.41 -23.78
CA MET A 1 2.22 43.46 -23.60
C MET A 1 1.72 42.28 -22.75
N ALA A 2 1.04 41.30 -23.36
CA ALA A 2 0.63 40.09 -22.64
C ALA A 2 1.86 39.17 -22.50
N GLY A 3 2.60 39.32 -21.40
CA GLY A 3 3.68 38.40 -21.06
C GLY A 3 3.11 36.99 -21.00
N ARG A 4 3.62 36.08 -21.82
CA ARG A 4 3.22 34.67 -21.78
C ARG A 4 3.56 34.13 -20.40
N LEU A 5 2.53 33.89 -19.59
CA LEU A 5 2.58 33.10 -18.36
C LEU A 5 2.85 31.64 -18.73
N ALA A 6 4.08 31.35 -19.14
CA ALA A 6 4.50 30.03 -19.54
C ALA A 6 5.17 29.33 -18.35
N LEU A 7 4.76 28.09 -18.09
CA LEU A 7 5.45 27.24 -17.14
C LEU A 7 6.91 27.06 -17.52
N SER A 8 7.78 27.11 -16.52
CA SER A 8 9.21 26.90 -16.70
C SER A 8 9.51 25.48 -17.19
N HIS A 9 10.68 25.29 -17.80
CA HIS A 9 11.09 23.96 -18.24
C HIS A 9 11.15 22.96 -17.07
N ALA A 10 11.68 23.41 -15.92
CA ALA A 10 11.74 22.59 -14.70
C ALA A 10 10.34 22.15 -14.23
N GLN A 11 9.37 23.05 -14.22
CA GLN A 11 7.97 22.73 -13.87
C GLN A 11 7.37 21.70 -14.84
N LYS A 12 7.63 21.84 -16.14
CA LYS A 12 7.16 20.85 -17.14
C LYS A 12 7.78 19.47 -16.91
N VAL A 13 9.07 19.41 -16.56
CA VAL A 13 9.75 18.15 -16.23
C VAL A 13 9.16 17.51 -14.97
N GLN A 14 8.88 18.31 -13.94
CA GLN A 14 8.22 17.85 -12.71
C GLN A 14 6.82 17.30 -13.00
N ALA A 15 5.99 18.05 -13.73
CA ALA A 15 4.65 17.60 -14.15
C ALA A 15 4.72 16.30 -14.96
N ALA A 16 5.66 16.18 -15.90
CA ALA A 16 5.85 14.94 -16.66
C ALA A 16 6.24 13.75 -15.76
N SER A 17 7.06 13.99 -14.73
CA SER A 17 7.42 12.95 -13.74
C SER A 17 6.21 12.49 -12.92
N ALA A 18 5.39 13.44 -12.43
CA ALA A 18 4.17 13.14 -11.71
C ALA A 18 3.15 12.39 -12.59
N TYR A 19 2.96 12.83 -13.83
CA TYR A 19 2.10 12.15 -14.80
C TYR A 19 2.54 10.70 -15.00
N ARG A 20 3.84 10.46 -15.28
CA ARG A 20 4.37 9.10 -15.44
C ARG A 20 4.15 8.24 -14.19
N SER A 21 4.30 8.81 -13.00
CA SER A 21 4.04 8.11 -11.74
C SER A 21 2.57 7.70 -11.62
N LEU A 22 1.64 8.62 -11.92
CA LEU A 22 0.20 8.37 -11.91
C LEU A 22 -0.21 7.26 -12.89
N ILE A 23 0.30 7.32 -14.12
CA ILE A 23 0.01 6.31 -15.14
C ILE A 23 0.57 4.94 -14.77
N ARG A 24 1.76 4.88 -14.16
CA ARG A 24 2.31 3.60 -13.67
C ARG A 24 1.46 3.01 -12.54
N SER A 25 1.03 3.85 -11.59
CA SER A 25 0.15 3.39 -10.50
C SER A 25 -1.19 2.91 -11.04
N SER A 26 -1.80 3.64 -11.98
CA SER A 26 -3.09 3.24 -12.54
C SER A 26 -3.01 2.00 -13.41
N LYS A 27 -1.89 1.77 -14.12
CA LYS A 27 -1.68 0.51 -14.85
C LYS A 27 -1.65 -0.68 -13.91
N PHE A 28 -0.99 -0.52 -12.76
CA PHE A 28 -0.92 -1.56 -11.75
C PHE A 28 -2.29 -1.83 -11.12
N THR A 29 -3.04 -0.77 -10.82
CA THR A 29 -4.44 -0.89 -10.39
C THR A 29 -5.25 -1.56 -11.49
N PHE A 30 -5.49 -0.94 -12.64
CA PHE A 30 -6.45 -1.43 -13.63
C PHE A 30 -5.89 -2.49 -14.58
N GLU A 31 -4.98 -3.35 -14.13
CA GLU A 31 -4.33 -4.37 -14.96
C GLU A 31 -5.34 -5.36 -15.57
N ALA A 32 -6.34 -5.76 -14.77
CA ALA A 32 -7.39 -6.69 -15.19
C ALA A 32 -8.47 -6.05 -16.06
N ASP A 33 -8.64 -4.72 -15.98
CA ASP A 33 -9.67 -3.97 -16.70
C ASP A 33 -9.07 -2.90 -17.62
N ARG A 34 -8.88 -3.31 -18.89
CA ARG A 34 -8.32 -2.44 -19.92
C ARG A 34 -9.24 -1.27 -20.30
N GLN A 35 -10.56 -1.40 -20.14
CA GLN A 35 -11.50 -0.33 -20.50
C GLN A 35 -11.39 0.79 -19.47
N THR A 36 -11.51 0.45 -18.19
CA THR A 36 -11.34 1.41 -17.08
C THR A 36 -9.95 2.04 -17.11
N TYR A 37 -8.89 1.26 -17.41
CA TYR A 37 -7.55 1.82 -17.58
C TYR A 37 -7.50 2.90 -18.69
N ARG A 38 -8.12 2.65 -19.85
CA ARG A 38 -8.16 3.61 -20.97
C ARG A 38 -8.92 4.88 -20.60
N GLU A 39 -10.07 4.75 -19.97
CA GLU A 39 -10.85 5.90 -19.49
C GLU A 39 -10.05 6.73 -18.48
N PHE A 40 -9.37 6.05 -17.55
CA PHE A 40 -8.47 6.71 -16.61
C PHE A 40 -7.37 7.50 -17.33
N LEU A 41 -6.75 6.95 -18.38
CA LEU A 41 -5.73 7.67 -19.16
C LEU A 41 -6.26 8.96 -19.79
N ILE A 42 -7.50 8.93 -20.29
CA ILE A 42 -8.17 10.11 -20.87
C ILE A 42 -8.38 11.15 -19.78
N ARG A 43 -8.97 10.76 -18.64
CA ARG A 43 -9.20 11.66 -17.50
C ARG A 43 -7.91 12.22 -16.91
N ALA A 44 -6.85 11.42 -16.82
CA ALA A 44 -5.54 11.88 -16.35
C ALA A 44 -4.94 12.94 -17.29
N LYS A 45 -5.10 12.78 -18.62
CA LYS A 45 -4.66 13.80 -19.58
C LYS A 45 -5.47 15.09 -19.43
N GLU A 46 -6.79 14.98 -19.31
CA GLU A 46 -7.68 16.12 -19.06
C GLU A 46 -7.32 16.85 -17.78
N LEU A 47 -7.07 16.13 -16.69
CA LEU A 47 -6.65 16.71 -15.41
C LEU A 47 -5.36 17.51 -15.58
N PHE A 48 -4.35 16.94 -16.23
CA PHE A 48 -3.07 17.64 -16.42
C PHE A 48 -3.21 18.86 -17.33
N SER A 49 -3.98 18.77 -18.42
CA SER A 49 -4.15 19.89 -19.34
C SER A 49 -4.99 21.02 -18.72
N THR A 50 -5.95 20.71 -17.86
CA THR A 50 -6.89 21.69 -17.30
C THR A 50 -6.45 22.27 -15.95
N LYS A 51 -5.81 21.47 -15.09
CA LYS A 51 -5.50 21.82 -13.69
C LYS A 51 -4.02 22.07 -13.44
N VAL A 52 -3.13 21.21 -13.98
CA VAL A 52 -1.70 21.25 -13.65
C VAL A 52 -0.91 22.14 -14.62
N LEU A 53 -1.23 22.06 -15.92
CA LEU A 53 -0.48 22.75 -16.98
C LEU A 53 -1.17 24.01 -17.49
N ASN A 54 -2.34 24.35 -16.96
CA ASN A 54 -3.11 25.52 -17.38
C ASN A 54 -2.78 26.72 -16.47
N PRO A 55 -2.00 27.71 -16.95
CA PRO A 55 -1.68 28.88 -16.15
C PRO A 55 -2.95 29.66 -15.79
N SER A 56 -3.94 29.73 -16.68
CA SER A 56 -5.18 30.45 -16.40
C SER A 56 -5.93 29.83 -15.22
N TYR A 57 -5.97 28.50 -15.11
CA TYR A 57 -6.61 27.82 -13.97
C TYR A 57 -5.86 28.07 -12.65
N LEU A 58 -4.53 27.98 -12.70
CA LEU A 58 -3.67 28.24 -11.55
C LEU A 58 -3.81 29.67 -11.04
N LEU A 59 -4.27 30.60 -11.87
CA LEU A 59 -4.42 32.01 -11.49
C LEU A 59 -5.87 32.38 -11.18
N SER A 60 -6.84 31.74 -11.84
CA SER A 60 -8.27 32.06 -11.72
C SER A 60 -8.93 31.50 -10.47
N SER A 61 -8.29 30.60 -9.75
CA SER A 61 -8.85 30.07 -8.50
C SER A 61 -8.91 31.21 -7.48
N HIS A 62 -10.09 31.49 -6.94
CA HIS A 62 -10.33 32.56 -5.97
C HIS A 62 -9.40 32.36 -4.76
N PRO A 63 -8.67 33.38 -4.29
CA PRO A 63 -7.94 33.23 -3.04
C PRO A 63 -8.94 32.97 -1.91
N ASP A 64 -8.67 31.95 -1.11
CA ASP A 64 -9.30 31.79 0.19
C ASP A 64 -8.93 33.06 1.00
N PRO A 65 -9.89 33.82 1.55
CA PRO A 65 -9.64 35.18 2.06
C PRO A 65 -8.84 35.24 3.38
N LYS A 66 -7.99 34.26 3.69
CA LYS A 66 -7.34 34.13 5.01
C LYS A 66 -5.81 34.21 5.06
N GLU A 67 -5.09 34.38 3.96
CA GLU A 67 -3.62 34.49 4.02
C GLU A 67 -3.11 35.75 3.33
N LEU A 68 -2.66 36.72 4.14
CA LEU A 68 -1.93 37.91 3.69
C LEU A 68 -0.43 37.59 3.66
N PRO A 69 0.27 37.80 2.53
CA PRO A 69 1.70 37.59 2.44
C PRO A 69 2.51 38.78 2.99
N PRO A 70 3.73 38.53 3.49
CA PRO A 70 4.65 39.59 3.91
C PRO A 70 5.20 40.36 2.69
N GLU A 71 4.96 41.67 2.67
CA GLU A 71 5.55 42.61 1.72
C GLU A 71 7.05 42.72 2.01
N ASN A 72 7.93 42.13 1.17
CA ASN A 72 9.36 42.50 1.00
C ASN A 72 10.11 41.54 0.05
N SER A 73 9.56 41.25 -1.14
CA SER A 73 10.32 40.52 -2.17
C SER A 73 10.06 41.07 -3.57
N ASN A 74 11.13 41.32 -4.32
CA ASN A 74 11.12 41.80 -5.72
C ASN A 74 10.58 40.75 -6.73
N CYS A 75 9.79 39.78 -6.28
CA CYS A 75 9.15 38.78 -7.11
C CYS A 75 7.72 39.22 -7.37
N THR A 76 7.28 39.20 -8.63
CA THR A 76 5.91 39.62 -8.93
C THR A 76 4.93 38.70 -8.17
N PRO A 77 3.96 39.25 -7.41
CA PRO A 77 3.07 38.45 -6.55
C PRO A 77 2.38 37.30 -7.28
N HIS A 78 2.15 37.48 -8.57
CA HIS A 78 1.47 36.54 -9.44
C HIS A 78 2.29 35.29 -9.80
N GLU A 79 3.62 35.39 -9.86
CA GLU A 79 4.49 34.25 -10.15
C GLU A 79 4.60 33.30 -8.94
N LEU A 80 4.64 33.86 -7.73
CA LEU A 80 4.60 33.08 -6.48
C LEU A 80 3.30 32.30 -6.35
N VAL A 81 2.15 32.96 -6.53
CA VAL A 81 0.83 32.30 -6.46
C VAL A 81 0.73 31.16 -7.49
N LEU A 82 1.21 31.37 -8.71
CA LEU A 82 1.22 30.34 -9.75
C LEU A 82 2.09 29.14 -9.33
N ARG A 83 3.29 29.40 -8.81
CA ARG A 83 4.21 28.35 -8.37
C ARG A 83 3.62 27.54 -7.22
N ASP A 84 3.10 28.20 -6.19
CA ASP A 84 2.60 27.53 -5.00
C ASP A 84 1.37 26.67 -5.33
N ARG A 85 0.50 27.15 -6.22
CA ARG A 85 -0.65 26.37 -6.71
C ARG A 85 -0.24 25.21 -7.62
N PHE A 86 0.74 25.44 -8.49
CA PHE A 86 1.31 24.37 -9.30
C PHE A 86 1.84 23.23 -8.42
N GLU A 87 2.57 23.57 -7.35
CA GLU A 87 3.09 22.60 -6.39
C GLU A 87 1.97 21.89 -5.62
N HIS A 88 0.91 22.61 -5.25
CA HIS A 88 -0.27 22.04 -4.60
C HIS A 88 -0.97 21.00 -5.49
N GLU A 89 -1.25 21.33 -6.74
CA GLU A 89 -1.87 20.40 -7.71
C GLU A 89 -0.96 19.18 -7.96
N LEU A 90 0.36 19.41 -8.07
CA LEU A 90 1.33 18.33 -8.25
C LEU A 90 1.37 17.38 -7.03
N ARG A 91 1.28 17.93 -5.81
CA ARG A 91 1.17 17.15 -4.57
C ARG A 91 -0.08 16.28 -4.58
N GLY A 92 -1.23 16.83 -4.94
CA GLY A 92 -2.47 16.07 -5.08
C GLY A 92 -2.36 14.90 -6.07
N VAL A 93 -1.69 15.10 -7.20
CA VAL A 93 -1.41 14.00 -8.15
C VAL A 93 -0.53 12.90 -7.54
N HIS A 94 0.50 13.28 -6.78
CA HIS A 94 1.36 12.31 -6.11
C HIS A 94 0.61 11.53 -5.02
N GLU A 95 -0.27 12.18 -4.28
CA GLU A 95 -1.14 11.55 -3.29
C GLU A 95 -2.12 10.57 -3.95
N LEU A 96 -2.76 10.98 -5.06
CA LEU A 96 -3.61 10.10 -5.85
C LEU A 96 -2.84 8.88 -6.35
N SER A 97 -1.60 9.07 -6.83
CA SER A 97 -0.75 7.95 -7.28
C SER A 97 -0.44 6.97 -6.13
N LYS A 98 -0.16 7.49 -4.92
CA LYS A 98 0.03 6.68 -3.72
C LYS A 98 -1.25 5.94 -3.36
N TYR A 99 -2.39 6.62 -3.40
CA TYR A 99 -3.70 6.05 -3.09
C TYR A 99 -4.04 4.87 -4.02
N LEU A 100 -3.85 5.04 -5.33
CA LEU A 100 -4.04 3.97 -6.32
C LEU A 100 -3.18 2.74 -6.03
N THR A 101 -1.97 2.96 -5.51
CA THR A 101 -1.01 1.89 -5.21
C THR A 101 -1.29 1.20 -3.87
N ARG A 102 -1.75 1.93 -2.86
CA ARG A 102 -1.86 1.45 -1.47
C ARG A 102 -3.24 0.95 -1.08
N ASN A 103 -4.30 1.51 -1.66
CA ASN A 103 -5.64 1.38 -1.08
C ASN A 103 -6.67 0.68 -1.95
N ILE A 104 -6.34 0.34 -3.21
CA ILE A 104 -7.31 -0.31 -4.09
C ILE A 104 -7.16 -1.82 -3.98
N VAL A 105 -8.04 -2.40 -3.16
CA VAL A 105 -8.30 -3.84 -3.17
C VAL A 105 -9.14 -4.17 -4.40
N GLN A 106 -8.62 -5.00 -5.28
CA GLN A 106 -9.36 -5.42 -6.47
C GLN A 106 -9.94 -6.81 -6.26
N GLY A 107 -11.25 -6.93 -6.40
CA GLY A 107 -11.90 -8.23 -6.55
C GLY A 107 -11.61 -8.79 -7.94
N LYS A 108 -10.95 -9.94 -8.01
CA LYS A 108 -10.80 -10.73 -9.23
C LYS A 108 -11.60 -12.02 -9.08
N HIS A 109 -12.27 -12.49 -10.13
CA HIS A 109 -12.82 -13.84 -10.09
C HIS A 109 -11.69 -14.86 -9.89
N SER A 110 -11.93 -15.84 -9.01
CA SER A 110 -11.12 -17.05 -8.87
C SER A 110 -11.06 -17.77 -10.21
N ASP A 111 -10.06 -18.61 -10.41
CA ASP A 111 -9.91 -19.38 -11.65
C ASP A 111 -11.12 -20.31 -11.89
N ASP A 112 -11.83 -20.69 -10.82
CA ASP A 112 -13.07 -21.46 -10.86
C ASP A 112 -14.32 -20.62 -11.23
N GLY A 113 -14.20 -19.30 -11.34
CA GLY A 113 -15.29 -18.36 -11.64
C GLY A 113 -16.32 -18.14 -10.52
N GLN A 114 -16.42 -19.07 -9.56
CA GLN A 114 -17.48 -19.07 -8.54
C GLN A 114 -17.26 -18.11 -7.36
N ARG A 115 -16.04 -17.62 -7.15
CA ARG A 115 -15.69 -16.78 -5.99
C ARG A 115 -14.94 -15.53 -6.44
N LEU A 116 -15.16 -14.41 -5.76
CA LEU A 116 -14.33 -13.22 -5.89
C LEU A 116 -13.18 -13.31 -4.88
N VAL A 117 -11.95 -13.25 -5.37
CA VAL A 117 -10.73 -13.20 -4.58
C VAL A 117 -10.25 -11.75 -4.54
N LEU A 118 -10.04 -11.24 -3.34
CA LEU A 118 -9.45 -9.92 -3.15
C LEU A 118 -7.94 -10.00 -3.38
N ARG A 119 -7.44 -9.21 -4.32
CA ARG A 119 -6.02 -9.10 -4.63
C ARG A 119 -5.45 -7.96 -3.79
N PHE A 120 -4.87 -8.33 -2.66
CA PHE A 120 -3.93 -7.47 -1.94
C PHE A 120 -2.60 -7.52 -2.67
N THR A 121 -1.86 -6.43 -2.65
CA THR A 121 -0.52 -6.35 -3.26
C THR A 121 0.44 -5.95 -2.16
N ASP A 122 1.72 -6.28 -2.27
CA ASP A 122 2.71 -6.05 -1.20
C ASP A 122 2.80 -4.58 -0.74
N LYS A 123 2.31 -3.66 -1.58
CA LYS A 123 2.30 -2.22 -1.35
C LYS A 123 1.01 -1.71 -0.67
N THR A 124 0.03 -2.58 -0.41
CA THR A 124 -1.14 -2.21 0.38
C THR A 124 -0.77 -2.06 1.84
N GLU A 125 -1.48 -1.18 2.55
CA GLU A 125 -1.21 -0.93 3.99
C GLU A 125 -1.40 -2.17 4.86
N VAL A 126 -2.16 -3.15 4.36
CA VAL A 126 -2.48 -4.41 5.03
C VAL A 126 -1.47 -5.53 4.70
N GLY A 127 -0.59 -5.33 3.71
CA GLY A 127 0.36 -6.34 3.21
C GLY A 127 -0.26 -7.35 2.24
N ASP A 128 0.57 -8.29 1.73
CA ASP A 128 0.12 -9.34 0.81
C ASP A 128 -0.82 -10.35 1.49
N ASN A 129 -1.65 -11.03 0.69
CA ASN A 129 -2.59 -12.07 1.11
C ASN A 129 -1.94 -13.13 2.02
N SER A 130 -0.68 -13.51 1.77
CA SER A 130 0.05 -14.46 2.61
C SER A 130 0.36 -13.90 3.99
N THR A 131 0.67 -12.60 4.09
CA THR A 131 1.00 -11.90 5.34
C THR A 131 -0.26 -11.63 6.16
N ILE A 132 -1.41 -11.38 5.50
CA ILE A 132 -2.71 -11.22 6.16
C ILE A 132 -3.19 -12.56 6.74
N LYS A 133 -3.04 -13.65 5.98
CA LYS A 133 -3.46 -14.99 6.41
C LYS A 133 -2.52 -15.59 7.46
N ASN A 134 -1.24 -15.25 7.41
CA ASN A 134 -0.23 -15.67 8.36
C ASN A 134 0.54 -14.44 8.87
N PRO A 135 -0.04 -13.66 9.80
CA PRO A 135 0.70 -12.56 10.39
C PRO A 135 1.96 -13.13 11.06
N ALA A 136 3.12 -12.55 10.74
CA ALA A 136 4.36 -12.89 11.45
C ALA A 136 4.09 -12.73 12.95
N PRO A 137 4.51 -13.67 13.81
CA PRO A 137 4.30 -13.56 15.24
C PRO A 137 5.07 -12.33 15.72
N THR A 138 4.33 -11.26 16.02
CA THR A 138 4.84 -9.98 16.50
C THR A 138 5.49 -10.17 17.87
N GLY A 139 6.75 -10.60 17.88
CA GLY A 139 7.68 -10.27 18.96
C GLY A 139 8.11 -8.82 18.78
N SER A 140 7.99 -8.01 19.84
CA SER A 140 8.42 -6.60 19.94
C SER A 140 7.54 -5.54 19.25
N PHE A 141 6.30 -5.39 19.70
CA PHE A 141 5.81 -4.06 20.04
C PHE A 141 5.72 -3.99 21.56
N LEU A 142 6.47 -3.08 22.18
CA LEU A 142 6.40 -2.79 23.62
C LEU A 142 5.08 -2.05 23.89
N PRO A 143 4.14 -2.58 24.69
CA PRO A 143 3.12 -1.75 25.30
C PRO A 143 3.75 -1.09 26.53
N SER A 144 4.32 0.10 26.36
CA SER A 144 4.45 1.02 27.47
C SER A 144 3.06 1.61 27.76
N SER A 145 2.68 1.58 29.04
CA SER A 145 1.62 2.39 29.65
C SER A 145 0.17 1.88 29.57
N GLY A 146 -0.20 1.08 30.57
CA GLY A 146 -1.27 1.47 31.50
C GLY A 146 -2.71 1.04 31.17
N CYS A 147 -3.15 -0.08 31.74
CA CYS A 147 -4.51 -0.19 32.30
C CYS A 147 -4.53 -1.23 33.44
N CYS A 148 -5.04 -0.81 34.59
CA CYS A 148 -4.96 -1.46 35.90
C CYS A 148 -6.21 -2.30 36.26
N GLY A 149 -6.00 -3.32 37.11
CA GLY A 149 -7.00 -3.91 38.03
C GLY A 149 -7.46 -5.33 37.64
N GLY A 150 -6.83 -6.41 38.13
CA GLY A 150 -7.04 -7.02 39.46
C GLY A 150 -8.11 -8.13 39.33
N SER A 151 -7.95 -9.41 39.64
CA SER A 151 -7.36 -10.03 40.83
C SER A 151 -7.32 -11.57 40.70
N HIS A 152 -6.28 -12.18 41.28
CA HIS A 152 -6.17 -13.53 41.86
C HIS A 152 -6.68 -14.78 41.09
N HIS A 153 -5.74 -15.51 40.49
CA HIS A 153 -5.57 -16.96 40.76
C HIS A 153 -4.08 -17.31 40.63
N SER A 154 -3.48 -17.58 41.77
CA SER A 154 -2.16 -18.20 41.91
C SER A 154 -2.26 -19.67 41.51
N GLU A 155 -1.86 -20.00 40.28
CA GLU A 155 -1.37 -21.31 39.91
C GLU A 155 -0.10 -21.14 39.07
N SER A 156 1.01 -21.61 39.63
CA SER A 156 2.32 -21.67 38.98
C SER A 156 2.25 -22.54 37.73
N SER A 157 2.26 -21.92 36.55
CA SER A 157 2.51 -22.62 35.28
C SER A 157 3.88 -22.24 34.75
N THR A 158 4.88 -22.95 35.25
CA THR A 158 6.20 -23.09 34.63
C THR A 158 6.05 -23.32 33.12
N PRO A 159 6.73 -22.55 32.25
CA PRO A 159 6.66 -22.78 30.82
C PRO A 159 7.17 -24.19 30.49
N PRO A 160 6.55 -24.92 29.56
CA PRO A 160 7.01 -26.26 29.22
C PRO A 160 8.46 -26.18 28.73
N PRO A 161 9.35 -27.06 29.21
CA PRO A 161 10.73 -27.06 28.74
C PRO A 161 10.68 -27.30 27.23
N ARG A 162 11.19 -26.33 26.47
CA ARG A 162 11.39 -26.46 25.03
C ARG A 162 12.27 -27.69 24.83
N LEU A 163 11.67 -28.78 24.36
CA LEU A 163 12.40 -29.99 23.98
C LEU A 163 13.51 -29.57 23.03
N SER A 164 14.76 -29.88 23.37
CA SER A 164 15.88 -29.60 22.49
C SER A 164 15.66 -30.27 21.13
N GLN A 165 16.22 -29.69 20.07
CA GLN A 165 16.07 -30.22 18.71
C GLN A 165 16.43 -31.73 18.64
N ALA A 166 17.45 -32.15 19.40
CA ALA A 166 17.83 -33.54 19.56
C ALA A 166 16.74 -34.44 20.21
N ALA A 167 15.93 -33.90 21.11
CA ALA A 167 14.83 -34.64 21.72
C ALA A 167 13.63 -34.79 20.75
N LEU A 168 13.42 -33.81 19.88
CA LEU A 168 12.42 -33.85 18.81
C LEU A 168 12.78 -34.91 17.77
N GLU A 169 14.04 -34.94 17.31
CA GLU A 169 14.52 -35.97 16.37
C GLU A 169 14.44 -37.39 16.95
N ARG A 170 14.77 -37.58 18.23
CA ARG A 170 14.62 -38.90 18.89
C ARG A 170 13.16 -39.35 18.95
N ARG A 171 12.21 -38.42 19.12
CA ARG A 171 10.78 -38.72 19.13
C ARG A 171 10.29 -39.13 17.74
N GLU A 172 10.73 -38.43 16.71
CA GLU A 172 10.37 -38.73 15.32
C GLU A 172 10.94 -40.08 14.86
N LYS A 173 12.20 -40.37 15.20
CA LYS A 173 12.84 -41.67 14.92
C LYS A 173 12.12 -42.84 15.56
N ARG A 174 11.62 -42.69 16.80
CA ARG A 174 10.80 -43.71 17.47
C ARG A 174 9.46 -43.92 16.77
N ARG A 175 8.86 -42.85 16.23
CA ARG A 175 7.58 -42.92 15.50
C ARG A 175 7.71 -43.72 14.21
N LEU A 176 8.78 -43.48 13.45
CA LEU A 176 9.05 -44.20 12.20
C LEU A 176 9.34 -45.69 12.43
N ASN A 177 10.11 -46.03 13.46
CA ASN A 177 10.40 -47.43 13.79
C ASN A 177 9.13 -48.19 14.20
N LYS A 178 8.22 -47.55 14.94
CA LYS A 178 6.93 -48.16 15.31
C LYS A 178 6.04 -48.45 14.10
N LEU A 179 6.06 -47.58 13.08
CA LEU A 179 5.31 -47.78 11.84
C LEU A 179 5.89 -48.93 10.99
N GLN A 180 7.22 -49.06 10.94
CA GLN A 180 7.85 -50.20 10.25
C GLN A 180 7.54 -51.53 10.94
N GLN A 181 7.54 -51.58 12.27
CA GLN A 181 7.20 -52.80 13.01
C GLN A 181 5.74 -53.22 12.82
N SER A 182 4.80 -52.26 12.78
CA SER A 182 3.39 -52.57 12.50
C SER A 182 3.15 -53.06 11.07
N ALA A 183 3.96 -52.63 10.10
CA ALA A 183 3.85 -53.06 8.71
C ALA A 183 4.38 -54.49 8.49
N SER A 184 5.36 -54.94 9.29
CA SER A 184 5.87 -56.32 9.22
C SER A 184 4.95 -57.36 9.87
N SER A 185 4.15 -56.98 10.86
CA SER A 185 3.29 -57.90 11.62
C SER A 185 1.95 -58.24 10.95
N SER A 186 1.57 -57.57 9.86
CA SER A 186 0.30 -57.80 9.15
C SER A 186 0.39 -58.81 7.99
N SER A 187 1.51 -59.54 7.85
CA SER A 187 1.75 -60.48 6.74
C SER A 187 1.65 -61.97 7.11
N SER A 188 1.27 -62.31 8.35
CA SER A 188 1.12 -63.70 8.79
C SER A 188 -0.30 -63.99 9.28
N SER A 189 -1.19 -64.33 8.35
CA SER A 189 -2.44 -65.05 8.65
C SER A 189 -2.46 -66.32 7.80
N PRO A 190 -2.13 -67.49 8.37
CA PRO A 190 -2.38 -68.75 7.72
C PRO A 190 -3.83 -69.19 7.97
N SER A 191 -4.37 -69.77 6.91
CA SER A 191 -5.55 -70.63 6.72
C SER A 191 -6.42 -71.02 7.92
#